data_AF-A0A2U9IJ24-F1
#
_entry.id   AF-A0A2U9IJ24-F1
#
_cell.length_a   1.000
_cell.length_b   1.000
_cell.length_c   1.000
_cell.angle_alpha   90.00
_cell.angle_beta   90.00
_cell.angle_gamma   90.00
#
_symmetry.space_group_name_H-M   'P 1'
#
loop_
_entity.id
_entity.type
_entity.pdbx_description
1 polymer ?
#
loop_
_entity_poly.entity_id
_entity_poly.type
_entity_poly.pdbx_seq_one_letter_code
_entity_poly.pdbx_strand_id
1 'polypeptide(L)' 'MLLDVFTERGIYHKVKGRWRRIAFAHFSYNNPLANGLAILLGILMLFAAMETHSYHYYYHYYNYYS' A
#
# COMPACT_ATOMS: atom_id res chain seq x y z
N MET A 1 -25.68 0.11 -6.89
CA MET A 1 -26.13 1.02 -5.80
C MET A 1 -25.39 0.80 -4.47
N LEU A 2 -24.16 0.26 -4.48
CA LEU A 2 -23.29 0.27 -3.29
C LEU A 2 -22.56 1.60 -3.16
N LEU A 3 -22.14 2.20 -4.28
CA LEU A 3 -21.51 3.53 -4.32
C LEU A 3 -22.42 4.64 -3.78
N ASP A 4 -23.73 4.58 -4.05
CA ASP A 4 -24.70 5.60 -3.60
C ASP A 4 -24.74 5.73 -2.07
N VAL A 5 -24.47 4.65 -1.34
CA VAL A 5 -24.36 4.67 0.13
C VAL A 5 -23.15 5.50 0.58
N PHE A 6 -22.05 5.46 -0.18
CA PHE A 6 -20.82 6.19 0.13
C PHE A 6 -20.86 7.65 -0.37
N THR A 7 -21.59 7.95 -1.44
CA THR A 7 -21.67 9.29 -2.04
C THR A 7 -22.82 10.14 -1.50
N GLU A 8 -24.03 9.58 -1.33
CA GLU A 8 -25.22 10.36 -0.97
C GLU A 8 -25.52 10.36 0.53
N ARG A 9 -25.46 9.20 1.18
CA ARG A 9 -25.87 9.08 2.59
C ARG A 9 -24.70 9.16 3.56
N GLY A 10 -23.53 8.64 3.20
CA GLY A 10 -22.39 8.55 4.11
C GLY A 10 -22.66 7.58 5.27
N ILE A 11 -21.62 6.90 5.74
CA ILE A 11 -21.76 5.93 6.84
C ILE A 11 -21.57 6.67 8.16
N TYR A 12 -22.51 6.52 9.09
CA TYR A 12 -22.43 7.09 10.43
C TYR A 12 -22.26 5.98 11.46
N HIS A 13 -21.42 6.21 12.45
CA HIS A 13 -21.32 5.35 13.63
C HIS A 13 -21.55 6.15 14.90
N LYS A 14 -22.05 5.47 15.94
CA LYS A 14 -22.36 6.08 17.23
C LYS A 14 -21.12 6.00 18.13
N VAL A 15 -20.54 7.16 18.45
CA VAL A 15 -19.38 7.27 19.35
C VAL A 15 -19.81 8.06 20.58
N LYS A 16 -19.79 7.42 21.76
CA LYS A 16 -20.15 8.05 23.05
C LYS A 16 -21.47 8.85 22.98
N GLY A 17 -22.51 8.23 22.40
CA GLY A 17 -23.84 8.82 22.29
C GLY A 17 -24.06 9.82 21.14
N ARG A 18 -23.01 10.23 20.42
CA ARG A 18 -23.11 11.15 19.28
C ARG A 18 -22.91 10.42 17.96
N TRP A 19 -23.70 10.77 16.94
CA TRP A 19 -23.52 10.29 15.57
C TRP A 19 -22.35 11.01 14.92
N ARG A 20 -21.33 10.27 14.49
CA ARG A 20 -20.19 10.82 13.74
C ARG A 20 -20.15 10.21 12.35
N ARG A 21 -19.85 11.04 11.35
CA ARG A 21 -19.64 10.59 9.97
C ARG A 21 -18.30 9.86 9.88
N ILE A 22 -18.30 8.66 9.34
CA ILE A 22 -17.09 7.90 9.04
C ILE A 22 -16.48 8.50 7.78
N ALA A 23 -15.41 9.27 7.93
CA ALA A 23 -14.58 9.70 6.81
C ALA A 23 -13.51 8.62 6.58
N PHE A 24 -13.71 7.72 5.62
CA PHE A 24 -12.70 6.73 5.23
C PHE A 24 -11.40 7.38 4.76
N ALA A 25 -11.47 8.61 4.21
CA ALA A 25 -10.31 9.40 3.81
C ALA A 25 -9.37 9.76 4.98
N HIS A 26 -9.86 9.67 6.23
CA HIS A 26 -9.10 9.92 7.44
C HIS A 26 -9.06 8.66 8.32
N PHE A 27 -9.10 7.47 7.72
CA PHE A 27 -8.59 6.28 8.39
C PHE A 27 -7.10 6.55 8.60
N SER A 28 -6.80 7.10 9.77
CA SER A 28 -5.47 7.50 10.16
C SER A 28 -4.60 6.26 10.02
N TYR A 29 -3.76 6.21 8.99
CA TYR A 29 -2.62 5.30 8.87
C TYR A 29 -1.59 5.68 9.94
N ASN A 30 -2.04 5.75 11.18
CA ASN A 30 -1.27 6.04 12.37
C ASN A 30 -1.18 4.77 13.20
N ASN A 31 -0.95 3.66 12.49
CA ASN A 31 -0.47 2.42 13.07
C ASN A 31 1.03 2.36 12.76
N PRO A 32 1.89 2.73 13.73
CA PRO A 32 3.34 2.75 13.53
C PRO A 32 3.90 1.41 13.07
N LEU A 33 3.29 0.29 13.48
CA LEU A 33 3.69 -1.05 13.05
C LEU A 33 3.39 -1.30 11.58
N ALA A 34 2.18 -0.96 11.12
CA ALA A 34 1.81 -1.13 9.72
C ALA A 34 2.66 -0.24 8.80
N ASN A 35 2.93 0.99 9.22
CA ASN A 35 3.80 1.91 8.48
C ASN A 35 5.25 1.40 8.43
N GLY A 36 5.77 0.89 9.55
CA GLY A 36 7.11 0.30 9.61
C GLY A 36 7.24 -0.94 8.70
N LEU A 37 6.23 -1.81 8.70
CA LEU A 37 6.18 -2.97 7.81
C LEU A 37 6.14 -2.58 6.34
N ALA A 38 5.36 -1.55 5.98
CA ALA A 38 5.29 -1.05 4.61
C ALA A 38 6.65 -0.50 4.13
N ILE A 39 7.36 0.24 4.99
CA ILE A 39 8.71 0.74 4.69
C ILE A 39 9.69 -0.42 4.51
N LEU A 40 9.69 -1.41 5.42
CA LEU A 40 10.55 -2.60 5.31
C LEU A 40 10.30 -3.38 4.02
N LEU A 41 9.03 -3.62 3.67
CA LEU A 41 8.66 -4.28 2.42
C LEU A 41 9.13 -3.49 1.20
N GLY A 42 8.98 -2.16 1.22
CA GLY A 42 9.47 -1.30 0.14
C GLY A 42 10.98 -1.41 -0.05
N ILE A 43 11.76 -1.42 1.04
CA ILE A 43 13.21 -1.61 0.98
C ILE A 43 13.57 -2.99 0.39
N LEU A 44 12.91 -4.07 0.84
CA LEU A 44 13.13 -5.41 0.32
C LEU A 44 12.82 -5.51 -1.18
N MET A 45 11.74 -4.86 -1.64
CA MET A 45 11.39 -4.82 -3.06
C MET A 45 12.45 -4.09 -3.90
N LEU A 46 13.02 -2.99 -3.39
CA LEU A 46 14.11 -2.29 -4.09
C LEU A 46 15.35 -3.17 -4.22
N PHE A 47 15.75 -3.87 -3.15
CA PHE A 47 16.86 -4.83 -3.23
C PHE A 47 16.57 -5.96 -4.22
N ALA A 48 15.39 -6.57 -4.16
CA ALA A 48 15.00 -7.61 -5.10
C ALA A 48 15.02 -7.12 -6.56
N ALA A 49 14.57 -5.89 -6.82
CA ALA A 49 14.62 -5.29 -8.15
C ALA A 49 16.06 -5.07 -8.63
N MET A 50 16.96 -4.61 -7.76
CA MET A 50 18.37 -4.43 -8.10
C MET A 50 19.06 -5.76 -8.44
N GLU A 51 18.83 -6.77 -7.62
CA GLU A 51 19.38 -8.11 -7.85
C GLU A 51 18.86 -8.67 -9.19
N THR A 52 17.54 -8.72 -9.39
CA THR A 52 16.95 -9.25 -10.63
C THR A 52 17.43 -8.52 -11.88
N HIS A 53 17.56 -7.20 -11.83
CA HIS A 53 18.11 -6.42 -12.94
C HIS A 53 19.58 -6.79 -13.22
N SER A 54 20.39 -6.96 -12.17
CA SER A 54 21.80 -7.34 -12.28
C SER A 54 21.96 -8.75 -12.85
N TYR A 55 21.16 -9.71 -12.39
CA TYR A 55 21.12 -11.07 -12.92
C TYR A 55 20.77 -11.10 -14.41
N HIS A 56 19.71 -10.37 -14.81
CA HIS A 56 19.29 -10.33 -16.21
C HIS A 56 20.37 -9.68 -17.09
N TYR A 57 20.96 -8.57 -16.64
CA TYR A 57 22.04 -7.91 -17.37
C TYR A 57 23.24 -8.85 -17.58
N TYR A 58 23.65 -9.56 -16.54
CA TYR A 58 24.78 -10.48 -16.59
C TYR A 58 24.51 -11.67 -17.53
N TYR A 59 23.32 -12.27 -17.43
CA TYR A 59 22.91 -13.36 -18.31
C TYR A 59 22.83 -12.94 -19.78
N HIS A 60 22.26 -11.76 -20.05
CA HIS A 60 22.15 -11.25 -21.42
C HIS A 60 23.52 -10.94 -22.01
N TYR A 61 24.42 -10.35 -21.21
CA TYR A 61 25.80 -10.10 -21.64
C TYR A 61 26.52 -11.41 -21.99
N TYR A 62 26.51 -12.40 -21.11
CA TYR A 62 27.19 -13.68 -21.36
C TYR A 62 26.63 -14.44 -22.57
N ASN A 63 25.31 -14.44 -22.80
CA ASN A 63 24.72 -15.10 -23.96
C ASN A 63 25.05 -14.40 -25.30
N TYR A 64 25.31 -13.10 -25.28
CA TYR A 64 25.56 -12.33 -26.51
C TYR A 64 27.01 -12.44 -26.99
N TYR A 65 27.95 -12.68 -26.06
CA TYR A 65 29.39 -12.79 -26.36
C TYR A 65 29.92 -14.24 -26.35
N SER A 66 29.08 -15.23 -26.01
CA SER A 66 29.37 -16.66 -26.16
C SER A 66 28.90 -17.18 -27.51
#